data_AF-A0A520D4I4-F1
#
_entry.id   AF-A0A520D4I4-F1
#
_cell.length_a   1.000
_cell.length_b   1.000
_cell.length_c   1.000
_cell.angle_alpha   90.00
_cell.angle_beta   90.00
_cell.angle_gamma   90.00
#
_symmetry.space_group_name_H-M   'P 1'
#
loop_
_entity.id
_entity.type
_entity.pdbx_description
1 polymer ?
#
loop_
_entity_poly.entity_id
_entity_poly.type
_entity_poly.pdbx_seq_one_letter_code
_entity_poly.pdbx_strand_id
1 'polypeptide(L)' 'CLDVPWRVVLNECIELAKEFGGTDGHKYVNAVLNGVAPQLRTLEVEADRASGKARP' A
#
# COMPACT_ATOMS: atom_id res chain seq x y z
N CYS A 1 -13.97 0.91 2.80
CA CYS A 1 -12.71 0.48 3.44
C CYS A 1 -11.96 1.66 4.09
N LEU A 2 -12.65 2.74 4.49
CA LEU A 2 -11.99 3.85 5.19
C LEU A 2 -11.66 3.48 6.65
N ASP A 3 -12.33 2.45 7.17
CA ASP A 3 -12.11 1.92 8.52
C ASP A 3 -10.85 1.05 8.63
N VAL A 4 -10.24 0.69 7.50
CA VAL A 4 -9.00 -0.08 7.45
C VAL A 4 -7.87 0.84 6.96
N PRO A 5 -6.77 0.98 7.73
CA PRO A 5 -5.65 1.83 7.35
C PRO A 5 -4.99 1.40 6.04
N TRP A 6 -4.53 2.36 5.26
CA TRP A 6 -3.97 2.12 3.92
C TRP A 6 -2.77 1.16 3.92
N ARG A 7 -1.93 1.18 4.97
CA ARG A 7 -0.81 0.24 5.13
C ARG A 7 -1.26 -1.21 5.33
N VAL A 8 -2.36 -1.42 6.03
CA VAL A 8 -2.94 -2.75 6.23
C VAL A 8 -3.43 -3.26 4.88
N VAL A 9 -4.20 -2.45 4.15
CA VAL A 9 -4.66 -2.80 2.79
C VAL A 9 -3.49 -3.13 1.86
N LEU A 10 -2.44 -2.30 1.86
CA LEU A 10 -1.24 -2.52 1.06
C LEU A 10 -0.58 -3.87 1.38
N ASN A 11 -0.35 -4.16 2.65
CA ASN A 11 0.29 -5.41 3.08
C ASN A 11 -0.54 -6.64 2.70
N GLU A 12 -1.84 -6.64 2.98
CA GLU A 12 -2.71 -7.77 2.65
C GLU A 12 -2.77 -8.02 1.13
N CYS A 13 -2.85 -6.97 0.31
CA CYS A 13 -2.80 -7.11 -1.13
C CYS A 13 -1.47 -7.70 -1.63
N ILE A 14 -0.35 -7.34 -0.99
CA ILE A 14 0.97 -7.88 -1.33
C ILE A 14 1.06 -9.37 -0.94
N GLU A 15 0.59 -9.75 0.24
CA GLU A 15 0.59 -11.17 0.66
C GLU A 15 -0.31 -12.02 -0.24
N LEU A 16 -1.51 -11.56 -0.58
CA LEU A 16 -2.37 -12.23 -1.55
C LEU A 16 -1.70 -12.36 -2.93
N ALA A 17 -0.96 -11.34 -3.37
CA ALA A 17 -0.23 -11.40 -4.63
C ALA A 17 0.98 -12.35 -4.60
N LYS A 18 1.55 -12.65 -3.42
CA LYS A 18 2.56 -13.70 -3.29
C LYS A 18 1.93 -15.10 -3.36
N GLU A 19 0.75 -15.27 -2.77
CA GLU A 19 0.07 -16.56 -2.68
C GLU A 19 -0.64 -16.95 -3.99
N PHE A 20 -1.26 -15.99 -4.67
CA PHE A 20 -2.11 -16.24 -5.83
C PHE A 20 -1.60 -15.62 -7.14
N GLY A 21 -0.52 -14.83 -7.09
CA GLY A 21 0.02 -14.14 -8.25
C GLY A 21 1.02 -14.98 -9.06
N GLY A 22 1.35 -14.48 -10.25
CA GLY A 22 2.48 -14.99 -11.03
C GLY A 22 3.83 -14.57 -10.44
N THR A 23 4.92 -15.05 -11.02
CA THR A 23 6.29 -14.66 -10.63
C THR A 23 6.42 -13.14 -10.52
N ASP A 24 6.92 -12.67 -9.37
CA ASP A 24 7.09 -11.25 -9.07
C ASP A 24 5.81 -10.39 -9.09
N GLY A 25 4.62 -10.99 -9.10
CA GLY A 25 3.34 -10.26 -9.10
C GLY A 25 3.17 -9.32 -7.90
N HIS A 26 3.65 -9.72 -6.72
CA HIS A 26 3.66 -8.89 -5.53
C HIS A 26 4.46 -7.59 -5.68
N LYS A 27 5.53 -7.56 -6.51
CA LYS A 27 6.29 -6.33 -6.80
C LYS A 27 5.45 -5.35 -7.60
N TYR A 28 4.73 -5.84 -8.60
CA TYR A 28 3.81 -5.03 -9.40
C TYR A 28 2.69 -4.44 -8.54
N VAL A 29 2.05 -5.28 -7.72
CA VAL A 29 0.99 -4.84 -6.80
C VAL A 29 1.51 -3.79 -5.82
N ASN A 30 2.68 -4.01 -5.22
CA ASN A 30 3.32 -3.03 -4.35
C ASN A 30 3.57 -1.69 -5.06
N ALA A 31 4.12 -1.72 -6.28
CA ALA A 31 4.42 -0.50 -7.05
C ALA A 31 3.15 0.29 -7.39
N VAL A 32 2.11 -0.38 -7.89
CA VAL A 32 0.84 0.25 -8.26
C VAL A 32 0.15 0.85 -7.04
N LEU A 33 0.01 0.08 -5.96
CA LEU A 33 -0.73 0.53 -4.77
C LEU A 33 -0.02 1.69 -4.06
N ASN A 34 1.31 1.66 -3.96
CA ASN A 34 2.06 2.82 -3.45
C ASN A 34 1.95 4.05 -4.37
N GLY A 35 1.85 3.85 -5.69
CA GLY A 35 1.68 4.93 -6.66
C GLY A 35 0.33 5.65 -6.56
N VAL A 36 -0.75 4.89 -6.31
CA VAL A 36 -2.12 5.45 -6.24
C VAL A 36 -2.54 5.88 -4.84
N ALA A 37 -1.90 5.37 -3.79
CA ALA A 37 -2.23 5.71 -2.39
C ALA A 37 -2.23 7.22 -2.09
N PRO A 38 -1.29 8.06 -2.58
CA PRO A 38 -1.32 9.50 -2.35
C PRO A 38 -2.55 10.20 -2.93
N GLN A 39 -3.16 9.64 -3.97
CA GLN A 39 -4.34 10.20 -4.63
C GLN A 39 -5.64 9.73 -3.97
N LEU A 40 -5.69 8.46 -3.55
CA LEU A 40 -6.91 7.85 -3.02
C LEU A 40 -7.02 7.91 -1.49
N ARG A 41 -5.89 8.03 -0.79
CA ARG A 41 -5.77 7.99 0.68
C ARG A 41 -4.88 9.13 1.20
N THR A 42 -4.98 10.30 0.59
CA THR A 42 -4.09 11.46 0.84
C THR A 42 -3.90 11.75 2.33
N LEU A 43 -4.98 11.84 3.11
CA LEU A 43 -4.90 12.17 4.54
C LEU A 43 -4.09 11.15 5.34
N GLU A 44 -4.26 9.86 5.06
CA GLU A 44 -3.53 8.80 5.75
C GLU A 44 -2.05 8.79 5.35
N VAL A 45 -1.76 8.97 4.06
CA VAL A 45 -0.39 9.01 3.52
C VAL A 45 0.38 10.22 4.07
N GLU A 46 -0.24 11.40 4.14
CA GLU A 46 0.39 12.59 4.70
C GLU A 46 0.62 12.47 6.20
N ALA A 47 -0.34 11.90 6.95
CA ALA A 47 -0.14 11.60 8.37
C ALA A 47 1.02 10.63 8.60
N ASP A 48 1.17 9.64 7.72
CA ASP A 48 2.26 8.67 7.75
C ASP A 48 3.63 9.32 7.50
N ARG A 49 3.69 10.23 6.51
CA ARG A 49 4.88 11.03 6.19
C ARG A 49 5.28 11.94 7.35
N ALA A 50 4.32 12.63 7.94
CA ALA A 50 4.54 13.49 9.11
C ALA A 50 5.03 12.70 10.33
N SER A 51 4.58 11.46 10.49
CA SER A 51 5.04 10.56 11.56
C SER A 51 6.41 9.92 11.31
N GLY A 52 7.06 10.18 10.16
CA GLY A 52 8.35 9.62 9.78
C GLY A 52 8.32 8.13 9.41
N LYS A 53 7.14 7.51 9.36
CA LYS A 53 6.91 6.11 9.00
C LYS A 53 6.89 5.90 7.49
N ALA A 54 6.53 6.91 6.71
CA ALA A 54 6.70 6.92 5.26
C ALA A 54 8.03 7.60 4.91
N ARG A 55 9.14 6.94 5.22
CA ARG A 55 10.46 7.32 4.68
C ARG A 55 10.64 6.57 3.34
N PRO A 56 11.19 7.21 2.28
CA PRO A 56 11.43 6.55 1.00
C PRO A 56 12.32 5.31 1.13
#